data_AF-A0A2U9CE29-F1
#
_entry.id   AF-A0A2U9CE29-F1
#
_cell.length_a   1.000
_cell.length_b   1.000
_cell.length_c   1.000
_cell.angle_alpha   90.00
_cell.angle_beta   90.00
_cell.angle_gamma   90.00
#
_symmetry.space_group_name_H-M   'P 1'
#
loop_
_entity.id
_entity.type
_entity.pdbx_description
1 polymer ?
#
loop_
_entity_poly.entity_id
_entity_poly.type
_entity_poly.pdbx_seq_one_letter_code
_entity_poly.pdbx_strand_id
1 'polypeptide(L)'
;MALDAGSEQEKLDYTLNNKRRVIRLVTQWAAVHGYQLQEEDASVAFLQEFFMAASDDAKAIPAIRDQLTELGRIVKHNTEGARVSQKKHKVLLRQFSMGNEKLHKRQPIKGNDEILFKVYCCDHTYTTIRVPVATSVTEVTGAVADKLGSAEDLLLVNLSSAGEKLIFKPNDVSVFSTLSPNGRLFACRRDQLDSLTPLPEQEGPSTGSLASFELISSKDVAYHMTAYDWELFHCVHELELLYHTFGRQNVKKTTVNLDLFLRRFNEIQFWVISEVCLCSQLSKRVQLLKKFIKIAAHCKEYRNLNAFFAVIMGLSNPAVSRLSQTWEKLPSKFKKFYSEFENLMDPSRNHRAYRLTVAKLEPPIIPFMPLLIKDMTFTHEGNRTFIDSLVNFEKMRMIANTVKTMRHCRSQPFSPDSPLASKTHPEVRTYVRQLNVIDNQRTLTQLSHELEPRRS
;
A
#
# COMPACT_ATOMS: atom_id res chain seq x y z
N MET A 1 28.54 23.97 48.27
CA MET A 1 27.48 22.94 48.28
C MET A 1 28.03 21.72 47.56
N ALA A 2 28.53 20.74 48.30
CA ALA A 2 28.94 19.47 47.72
C ALA A 2 27.68 18.71 47.28
N LEU A 3 27.63 18.28 46.02
CA LEU A 3 26.62 17.34 45.53
C LEU A 3 26.80 16.05 46.32
N ASP A 4 25.77 15.68 47.09
CA ASP A 4 25.73 14.45 47.86
C ASP A 4 25.87 13.26 46.90
N ALA A 5 27.06 12.66 46.88
CA ALA A 5 27.33 11.51 46.04
C ALA A 5 26.75 10.30 46.75
N GLY A 6 25.51 9.93 46.41
CA GLY A 6 24.75 8.84 47.02
C GLY A 6 25.56 7.57 47.30
N SER A 7 25.10 6.79 48.27
CA SER A 7 25.78 5.59 48.77
C SER A 7 26.14 4.62 47.64
N GLU A 8 27.15 3.77 47.86
CA GLU A 8 27.55 2.77 46.87
C GLU A 8 26.39 1.84 46.48
N GLN A 9 25.53 1.49 47.45
CA GLN A 9 24.33 0.70 47.21
C GLN A 9 23.33 1.43 46.31
N GLU A 10 23.06 2.71 46.55
CA GLU A 10 22.17 3.51 45.69
C GLU A 10 22.71 3.64 44.26
N LYS A 11 24.04 3.78 44.11
CA LYS A 11 24.69 3.80 42.78
C LYS A 11 24.55 2.48 42.05
N LEU A 12 24.70 1.35 42.75
CA LEU A 12 24.50 0.01 42.19
C LEU A 12 23.06 -0.20 41.75
N ASP A 13 22.08 0.16 42.60
CA ASP A 13 20.66 0.03 42.29
C ASP A 13 20.22 0.94 41.15
N TYR A 14 20.72 2.19 41.12
CA TYR A 14 20.51 3.10 39.99
C TYR A 14 21.07 2.51 38.69
N THR A 15 22.29 1.99 38.73
CA THR A 15 22.97 1.42 37.56
C THR A 15 22.21 0.20 37.03
N LEU A 16 21.80 -0.71 37.91
CA LEU A 16 20.98 -1.88 37.55
C LEU A 16 19.67 -1.46 36.88
N ASN A 17 18.95 -0.52 37.50
CA ASN A 17 17.66 -0.05 36.98
C ASN A 17 17.83 0.69 35.64
N ASN A 18 18.90 1.46 35.48
CA ASN A 18 19.21 2.12 34.22
C ASN A 18 19.48 1.09 33.10
N LYS A 19 20.34 0.10 33.34
CA LYS A 19 20.62 -0.97 32.37
C LYS A 19 19.34 -1.72 31.97
N ARG A 20 18.49 -2.07 32.93
CA ARG A 20 17.17 -2.70 32.67
C ARG A 20 16.27 -1.82 31.79
N ARG A 21 16.20 -0.51 32.03
CA ARG A 21 15.40 0.42 31.22
C ARG A 21 15.92 0.50 29.78
N VAL A 22 17.23 0.56 29.60
CA VAL A 22 17.85 0.60 28.26
C VAL A 22 17.61 -0.71 27.51
N ILE A 23 17.80 -1.87 28.15
CA ILE A 23 17.53 -3.19 27.55
C ILE A 23 16.07 -3.28 27.11
N ARG A 24 15.13 -2.86 27.97
CA ARG A 24 13.71 -2.83 27.62
C ARG A 24 13.43 -1.91 26.44
N LEU A 25 14.03 -0.72 26.39
CA LEU A 25 13.86 0.21 25.28
C LEU A 25 14.38 -0.37 23.96
N VAL A 26 15.60 -0.94 23.96
CA VAL A 26 16.20 -1.57 22.77
C VAL A 26 15.35 -2.76 22.31
N THR A 27 14.86 -3.57 23.24
CA THR A 27 13.97 -4.70 22.92
C THR A 27 12.68 -4.24 22.24
N GLN A 28 12.06 -3.17 22.73
CA GLN A 28 10.85 -2.60 22.12
C GLN A 28 11.15 -1.93 20.77
N TRP A 29 12.24 -1.18 20.65
CA TRP A 29 12.69 -0.59 19.40
C TRP A 29 12.88 -1.67 18.33
N ALA A 30 13.55 -2.78 18.67
CA ALA A 30 13.79 -3.88 17.76
C ALA A 30 12.51 -4.63 17.36
N ALA A 31 11.58 -4.82 18.32
CA ALA A 31 10.28 -5.42 18.04
C ALA A 31 9.43 -4.55 17.08
N VAL A 32 9.47 -3.22 17.21
CA VAL A 32 8.74 -2.29 16.35
C VAL A 32 9.28 -2.26 14.92
N HIS A 33 10.61 -2.33 14.75
CA HIS A 33 11.22 -2.33 13.42
C HIS A 33 11.16 -3.70 12.75
N GLY A 34 11.17 -4.78 13.54
CA GLY A 34 11.04 -6.14 13.05
C GLY A 34 12.04 -6.45 11.94
N TYR A 35 11.56 -6.93 10.79
CA TYR A 35 12.40 -7.30 9.66
C TYR A 35 13.13 -6.12 9.00
N GLN A 36 12.71 -4.86 9.21
CA GLN A 36 13.35 -3.70 8.58
C GLN A 36 14.77 -3.47 9.12
N LEU A 37 15.08 -3.92 10.34
CA LEU A 37 16.45 -3.85 10.87
C LEU A 37 17.43 -4.69 10.05
N GLN A 38 16.95 -5.75 9.39
CA GLN A 38 17.77 -6.61 8.54
C GLN A 38 18.31 -5.89 7.30
N GLU A 39 17.74 -4.73 6.97
CA GLU A 39 18.16 -3.88 5.84
C GLU A 39 19.19 -2.81 6.25
N GLU A 40 19.56 -2.73 7.54
CA GLU A 40 20.46 -1.72 8.09
C GLU A 40 21.63 -2.36 8.84
N ASP A 41 22.79 -2.44 8.18
CA ASP A 41 23.99 -3.06 8.77
C ASP A 41 24.37 -2.43 10.11
N ALA A 42 24.24 -1.10 10.25
CA ALA A 42 24.50 -0.39 11.50
C ALA A 42 23.56 -0.82 12.63
N SER A 43 22.27 -1.04 12.33
CA SER A 43 21.27 -1.48 13.30
C SER A 43 21.49 -2.94 13.73
N VAL A 44 21.89 -3.81 12.79
CA VAL A 44 22.27 -5.20 13.10
C VAL A 44 23.54 -5.25 13.95
N ALA A 45 24.56 -4.47 13.58
CA ALA A 45 25.80 -4.37 14.35
C ALA A 45 25.55 -3.86 15.77
N PHE A 46 24.78 -2.78 15.91
CA PHE A 46 24.37 -2.26 17.21
C PHE A 46 23.67 -3.33 18.06
N LEU A 47 22.72 -4.08 17.50
CA LEU A 47 22.03 -5.15 18.24
C LEU A 47 22.98 -6.25 18.71
N GLN A 48 23.94 -6.65 17.89
CA GLN A 48 24.93 -7.66 18.24
C GLN A 48 25.85 -7.18 19.36
N GLU A 49 26.43 -6.00 19.19
CA GLU A 49 27.32 -5.38 20.19
C GLU A 49 26.59 -5.13 21.51
N PHE A 50 25.38 -4.58 21.44
CA PHE A 50 24.56 -4.33 22.62
C PHE A 50 24.20 -5.62 23.36
N PHE A 51 23.83 -6.68 22.64
CA PHE A 51 23.52 -7.97 23.25
C PHE A 51 24.76 -8.63 23.88
N MET A 52 25.93 -8.53 23.25
CA MET A 52 27.19 -9.02 23.84
C MET A 52 27.51 -8.28 25.14
N ALA A 53 27.48 -6.94 25.11
CA ALA A 53 27.75 -6.12 26.28
C ALA A 53 26.77 -6.42 27.44
N ALA A 54 25.47 -6.54 27.14
CA ALA A 54 24.46 -6.85 28.15
C ALA A 54 24.60 -8.29 28.69
N SER A 55 25.05 -9.23 27.85
CA SER A 55 25.34 -10.61 28.28
C SER A 55 26.55 -10.70 29.19
N ASP A 56 27.59 -9.91 28.93
CA ASP A 56 28.76 -9.80 29.80
C ASP A 56 28.39 -9.15 31.14
N ASP A 57 27.58 -8.08 31.12
CA ASP A 57 27.04 -7.47 32.34
C ASP A 57 26.24 -8.49 33.18
N ALA A 58 25.47 -9.38 32.55
CA ALA A 58 24.66 -10.39 33.24
C ALA A 58 25.50 -11.49 33.93
N LYS A 59 26.81 -11.57 33.67
CA LYS A 59 27.75 -12.40 34.45
C LYS A 59 28.02 -11.77 35.82
N ALA A 60 28.18 -10.45 35.85
CA ALA A 60 28.42 -9.68 37.08
C ALA A 60 27.12 -9.29 37.81
N ILE A 61 26.03 -9.10 37.08
CA ILE A 61 24.73 -8.62 37.56
C ILE A 61 23.64 -9.62 37.15
N PRO A 62 23.43 -10.73 37.89
CA PRO A 62 22.50 -11.79 37.50
C PRO A 62 21.05 -11.31 37.30
N ALA A 63 20.67 -10.23 37.95
CA ALA A 63 19.34 -9.61 37.90
C ALA A 63 18.94 -9.05 36.51
N ILE A 64 19.85 -9.00 35.53
CA ILE A 64 19.56 -8.56 34.15
C ILE A 64 19.22 -9.74 33.22
N ARG A 65 19.56 -10.97 33.63
CA ARG A 65 19.49 -12.17 32.77
C ARG A 65 18.08 -12.50 32.27
N ASP A 66 17.07 -12.18 33.07
CA ASP A 66 15.65 -12.37 32.73
C ASP A 66 15.25 -11.62 31.45
N GLN A 67 15.76 -10.40 31.26
CA GLN A 67 15.44 -9.56 30.11
C GLN A 67 16.21 -9.93 28.83
N LEU A 68 17.32 -10.66 28.96
CA LEU A 68 18.16 -11.03 27.82
C LEU A 68 17.58 -12.14 26.96
N THR A 69 16.66 -12.94 27.49
CA THR A 69 16.07 -14.06 26.73
C THR A 69 15.29 -13.57 25.52
N GLU A 70 14.48 -12.52 25.70
CA GLU A 70 13.71 -11.90 24.61
C GLU A 70 14.65 -11.22 23.60
N LEU A 71 15.56 -10.38 24.10
CA LEU A 71 16.51 -9.67 23.26
C LEU A 71 17.38 -10.62 22.44
N GLY A 72 17.86 -11.72 23.04
CA GLY A 72 18.66 -12.73 22.36
C GLY A 72 17.91 -13.42 21.22
N ARG A 73 16.60 -13.69 21.39
CA ARG A 73 15.75 -14.21 20.31
C ARG A 73 15.64 -13.22 19.15
N ILE A 74 15.43 -11.94 19.44
CA ILE A 74 15.32 -10.88 18.43
C ILE A 74 16.66 -10.68 17.69
N VAL A 75 17.78 -10.64 18.41
CA VAL A 75 19.12 -10.45 17.83
C VAL A 75 19.49 -11.62 16.92
N LYS A 76 19.23 -12.86 17.35
CA LYS A 76 19.45 -14.06 16.54
C LYS A 76 18.61 -14.01 15.26
N HIS A 77 17.31 -13.72 15.38
CA HIS A 77 16.41 -13.64 14.23
C HIS A 77 16.86 -12.58 13.21
N ASN A 78 17.24 -11.38 13.66
CA ASN A 78 17.68 -10.31 12.77
C ASN A 78 19.05 -10.59 12.14
N THR A 79 19.98 -11.18 12.89
CA THR A 79 21.31 -11.56 12.37
C THR A 79 21.21 -12.66 11.31
N GLU A 80 20.43 -13.71 11.58
CA GLU A 80 20.20 -14.78 10.61
C GLU A 80 19.44 -14.26 9.39
N GLY A 81 18.42 -13.41 9.61
CA GLY A 81 17.64 -12.78 8.55
C GLY A 81 18.49 -11.90 7.63
N ALA A 82 19.39 -11.08 8.17
CA ALA A 82 20.30 -10.24 7.40
C ALA A 82 21.24 -11.09 6.52
N ARG A 83 21.83 -12.15 7.07
CA ARG A 83 22.68 -13.11 6.31
C ARG A 83 21.92 -13.79 5.18
N VAL A 84 20.64 -14.15 5.39
CA VAL A 84 19.80 -14.75 4.35
C VAL A 84 19.41 -13.72 3.29
N SER A 85 19.09 -12.48 3.69
CA SER A 85 18.75 -11.40 2.78
C SER A 85 19.90 -11.05 1.84
N GLN A 86 21.14 -11.07 2.34
CA GLN A 86 22.35 -10.89 1.53
C GLN A 86 22.58 -12.04 0.52
N LYS A 87 22.07 -13.24 0.79
CA LYS A 87 22.23 -14.43 -0.08
C LYS A 87 21.09 -14.65 -1.06
N LYS A 88 19.88 -14.18 -0.73
CA LYS A 88 18.67 -14.35 -1.55
C LYS A 88 18.25 -13.01 -2.12
N HIS A 89 18.77 -12.68 -3.31
CA HIS A 89 18.16 -11.63 -4.12
C HIS A 89 16.86 -12.18 -4.71
N LYS A 90 15.72 -11.78 -4.16
CA LYS A 90 14.42 -12.06 -4.78
C LYS A 90 14.29 -11.15 -5.98
N VAL A 91 14.46 -11.71 -7.18
CA VAL A 91 14.18 -10.97 -8.43
C VAL A 91 12.67 -10.93 -8.60
N LEU A 92 12.07 -9.78 -8.31
CA LEU A 92 10.66 -9.51 -8.59
C LEU A 92 10.52 -9.35 -10.11
N LEU A 93 10.06 -10.42 -10.77
CA LEU A 93 9.90 -10.48 -12.23
C LEU A 93 8.63 -9.76 -12.71
N ARG A 94 8.83 -8.90 -13.71
CA ARG A 94 7.87 -8.30 -14.68
C ARG A 94 6.66 -7.58 -14.11
N GLN A 95 6.89 -6.30 -13.78
CA GLN A 95 5.89 -5.26 -13.57
C GLN A 95 4.83 -5.60 -12.51
N PHE A 96 4.18 -4.58 -11.98
CA PHE A 96 3.12 -4.74 -10.99
C PHE A 96 1.82 -5.38 -11.57
N SER A 97 1.91 -6.18 -12.65
CA SER A 97 1.00 -7.23 -13.17
C SER A 97 1.60 -7.79 -14.49
N MET A 98 1.78 -9.10 -14.72
CA MET A 98 0.90 -10.00 -15.50
C MET A 98 1.59 -11.37 -15.75
N GLY A 99 1.77 -12.19 -14.71
CA GLY A 99 2.37 -13.54 -14.84
C GLY A 99 1.87 -14.54 -13.80
N ASN A 100 2.17 -15.82 -13.99
CA ASN A 100 1.67 -16.96 -13.20
C ASN A 100 2.10 -16.98 -11.72
N GLU A 101 3.02 -16.13 -11.27
CA GLU A 101 3.44 -16.05 -9.85
C GLU A 101 2.38 -15.44 -8.91
N LYS A 102 1.29 -14.86 -9.45
CA LYS A 102 0.23 -14.16 -8.69
C LYS A 102 -0.66 -15.04 -7.81
N LEU A 103 -0.56 -16.36 -7.91
CA LEU A 103 -1.32 -17.32 -7.09
C LEU A 103 -0.67 -17.62 -5.74
N HIS A 104 0.56 -17.17 -5.51
CA HIS A 104 1.22 -17.31 -4.21
C HIS A 104 0.70 -16.26 -3.22
N LYS A 105 0.73 -16.62 -1.93
CA LYS A 105 0.42 -15.68 -0.85
C LYS A 105 1.42 -14.53 -0.90
N ARG A 106 0.95 -13.27 -0.83
CA ARG A 106 1.87 -12.12 -0.84
C ARG A 106 2.81 -12.18 0.37
N GLN A 107 4.05 -11.77 0.13
CA GLN A 107 5.07 -11.53 1.15
C GLN A 107 5.47 -10.06 1.08
N PRO A 108 5.90 -9.45 2.21
CA PRO A 108 6.41 -8.09 2.22
C PRO A 108 7.55 -7.94 1.21
N ILE A 109 7.48 -6.88 0.42
CA ILE A 109 8.57 -6.45 -0.46
C ILE A 109 9.52 -5.58 0.37
N LYS A 110 10.81 -5.87 0.27
CA LYS A 110 11.89 -5.19 0.98
C LYS A 110 12.58 -4.16 0.10
N GLY A 111 13.27 -3.19 0.71
CA GLY A 111 13.99 -2.15 -0.03
C GLY A 111 15.16 -2.69 -0.86
N ASN A 112 15.80 -3.76 -0.37
CA ASN A 112 16.92 -4.45 -1.02
C ASN A 112 16.51 -5.57 -1.98
N ASP A 113 15.21 -5.88 -2.09
CA ASP A 113 14.73 -6.79 -3.13
C ASP A 113 15.06 -6.19 -4.49
N GLU A 114 15.46 -7.02 -5.46
CA GLU A 114 15.78 -6.56 -6.80
C GLU A 114 14.55 -6.68 -7.70
N ILE A 115 14.35 -5.70 -8.56
CA ILE A 115 13.27 -5.71 -9.55
C ILE A 115 13.86 -5.74 -10.96
N LEU A 116 13.18 -6.48 -11.85
CA LEU A 116 13.36 -6.32 -13.29
C LEU A 116 12.27 -5.41 -13.83
N PHE A 117 12.65 -4.18 -14.19
CA PHE A 117 11.71 -3.15 -14.59
C PHE A 117 11.99 -2.67 -16.02
N LYS A 118 10.91 -2.51 -16.81
CA LYS A 118 10.99 -1.95 -18.16
C LYS A 118 10.91 -0.43 -18.08
N VAL A 119 11.92 0.25 -18.62
CA VAL A 119 11.92 1.71 -18.81
C VAL A 119 11.90 1.97 -20.31
N TYR A 120 10.87 2.69 -20.75
CA TYR A 120 10.58 2.90 -22.17
C TYR A 120 11.27 4.15 -22.71
N CYS A 121 11.58 4.15 -24.01
CA CYS A 121 12.10 5.29 -24.75
C CYS A 121 10.97 5.98 -25.52
N CYS A 122 11.25 7.14 -26.12
CA CYS A 122 10.27 7.91 -26.89
C CYS A 122 9.74 7.17 -28.13
N ASP A 123 10.50 6.22 -28.67
CA ASP A 123 10.14 5.35 -29.80
C ASP A 123 9.40 4.07 -29.36
N HIS A 124 8.99 3.99 -28.10
CA HIS A 124 8.31 2.85 -27.47
C HIS A 124 9.14 1.56 -27.36
N THR A 125 10.44 1.61 -27.71
CA THR A 125 11.38 0.56 -27.29
C THR A 125 11.59 0.63 -25.78
N TYR A 126 12.16 -0.42 -25.17
CA TYR A 126 12.43 -0.41 -23.74
C TYR A 126 13.73 -1.10 -23.37
N THR A 127 14.32 -0.61 -22.29
CA THR A 127 15.43 -1.27 -21.61
C THR A 127 14.90 -1.91 -20.33
N THR A 128 15.26 -3.17 -20.10
CA THR A 128 14.98 -3.82 -18.81
C THR A 128 16.16 -3.60 -17.88
N ILE A 129 15.97 -2.88 -16.78
CA ILE A 129 16.98 -2.68 -15.73
C ILE A 129 16.78 -3.66 -14.59
N ARG A 130 17.87 -3.99 -13.89
CA ARG A 130 17.87 -4.77 -12.64
C ARG A 130 18.43 -3.86 -11.54
N VAL A 131 17.57 -3.44 -10.63
CA VAL A 131 17.93 -2.51 -9.55
C VAL A 131 17.18 -2.85 -8.27
N PRO A 132 17.68 -2.49 -7.08
CA PRO A 132 16.91 -2.56 -5.83
C PRO A 132 15.58 -1.78 -5.89
N VAL A 133 14.59 -2.20 -5.10
CA VAL A 133 13.30 -1.50 -4.98
C VAL A 133 13.49 -0.08 -4.43
N ALA A 134 14.39 0.11 -3.47
CA ALA A 134 14.64 1.40 -2.83
C ALA A 134 15.53 2.37 -3.65
N THR A 135 15.95 1.98 -4.86
CA THR A 135 16.83 2.74 -5.75
C THR A 135 16.33 4.16 -6.02
N SER A 136 17.27 5.09 -6.11
CA SER A 136 17.03 6.50 -6.43
C SER A 136 16.84 6.72 -7.93
N VAL A 137 16.19 7.82 -8.33
CA VAL A 137 16.02 8.16 -9.74
C VAL A 137 17.36 8.32 -10.45
N THR A 138 18.36 8.92 -9.80
CA THR A 138 19.73 9.02 -10.34
C THR A 138 20.33 7.66 -10.67
N GLU A 139 20.14 6.66 -9.80
CA GLU A 139 20.61 5.30 -10.05
C GLU A 139 19.81 4.63 -11.18
N VAL A 140 18.49 4.88 -11.27
CA VAL A 140 17.67 4.38 -12.37
C VAL A 140 18.11 4.95 -13.71
N THR A 141 18.29 6.27 -13.81
CA THR A 141 18.72 6.91 -15.06
C THR A 141 20.14 6.49 -15.44
N GLY A 142 21.04 6.34 -14.46
CA GLY A 142 22.38 5.76 -14.68
C GLY A 142 22.32 4.34 -15.24
N ALA A 143 21.54 3.45 -14.63
CA ALA A 143 21.39 2.06 -15.11
C ALA A 143 20.75 1.96 -16.51
N VAL A 144 19.91 2.92 -16.89
CA VAL A 144 19.36 3.02 -18.25
C VAL A 144 20.43 3.55 -19.22
N ALA A 145 21.14 4.62 -18.85
CA ALA A 145 22.19 5.24 -19.65
C ALA A 145 23.30 4.24 -19.99
N ASP A 146 23.75 3.45 -18.99
CA ASP A 146 24.76 2.40 -19.16
C ASP A 146 24.35 1.37 -20.22
N LYS A 147 23.08 0.97 -20.24
CA LYS A 147 22.55 -0.02 -21.19
C LYS A 147 22.31 0.54 -22.58
N LEU A 148 21.97 1.82 -22.67
CA LEU A 148 21.80 2.53 -23.94
C LEU A 148 23.13 3.01 -24.52
N GLY A 149 24.23 2.97 -23.75
CA GLY A 149 25.50 3.56 -24.13
C GLY A 149 25.42 5.08 -24.28
N SER A 150 24.49 5.74 -23.58
CA SER A 150 24.30 7.18 -23.65
C SER A 150 25.08 7.89 -22.56
N ALA A 151 25.78 8.96 -22.92
CA ALA A 151 26.46 9.86 -21.98
C ALA A 151 25.59 11.10 -21.62
N GLU A 152 24.34 11.15 -22.08
CA GLU A 152 23.46 12.30 -21.92
C GLU A 152 22.62 12.23 -20.64
N ASP A 153 22.29 13.40 -20.07
CA ASP A 153 21.43 13.52 -18.90
C ASP A 153 19.97 13.14 -19.23
N LEU A 154 19.58 11.94 -18.81
CA LEU A 154 18.22 11.41 -18.98
C LEU A 154 17.28 11.89 -17.87
N LEU A 155 16.06 12.25 -18.26
CA LEU A 155 14.93 12.46 -17.36
C LEU A 155 14.15 11.16 -17.19
N LEU A 156 13.78 10.83 -15.96
CA LEU A 156 12.83 9.76 -15.67
C LEU A 156 11.42 10.33 -15.52
N VAL A 157 10.48 9.79 -16.29
CA VAL A 157 9.11 10.32 -16.40
C VAL A 157 8.10 9.20 -16.15
N ASN A 158 7.13 9.44 -15.27
CA ASN A 158 5.90 8.66 -15.24
C ASN A 158 4.93 9.22 -16.28
N LEU A 159 4.51 8.39 -17.22
CA LEU A 159 3.50 8.72 -18.21
C LEU A 159 2.22 7.94 -17.91
N SER A 160 1.13 8.66 -17.63
CA SER A 160 -0.19 8.05 -17.40
C SER A 160 -0.85 7.62 -18.70
N SER A 161 -1.90 6.78 -18.61
CA SER A 161 -2.75 6.42 -19.75
C SER A 161 -3.50 7.62 -20.36
N ALA A 162 -3.67 8.70 -19.59
CA ALA A 162 -4.25 9.95 -20.09
C ALA A 162 -3.23 10.87 -20.79
N GLY A 163 -1.97 10.45 -20.90
CA GLY A 163 -0.88 11.26 -21.47
C GLY A 163 -0.29 12.30 -20.53
N GLU A 164 -0.65 12.28 -19.24
CA GLU A 164 -0.08 13.18 -18.25
C GLU A 164 1.34 12.74 -17.88
N LYS A 165 2.26 13.71 -17.87
CA LYS A 165 3.69 13.50 -17.66
C LYS A 165 4.09 14.03 -16.28
N LEU A 166 4.68 13.18 -15.46
CA LEU A 166 5.29 13.57 -14.19
C LEU A 166 6.79 13.27 -14.24
N ILE A 167 7.61 14.32 -14.18
CA ILE A 167 9.07 14.20 -14.11
C ILE A 167 9.46 13.91 -12.66
N PHE A 168 10.19 12.84 -12.42
CA PHE A 168 10.74 12.56 -11.09
C PHE A 168 12.01 13.36 -10.82
N LYS A 169 12.22 13.72 -9.56
CA LYS A 169 13.44 14.39 -9.12
C LYS A 169 14.55 13.37 -8.94
N PRO A 170 15.83 13.73 -9.15
CA PRO A 170 16.97 12.82 -8.99
C PRO A 170 17.03 12.12 -7.62
N ASN A 171 16.62 12.83 -6.55
CA ASN A 171 16.61 12.32 -5.18
C ASN A 171 15.36 11.51 -4.81
N ASP A 172 14.37 11.39 -5.70
CA ASP A 172 13.20 10.54 -5.44
C ASP A 172 13.66 9.08 -5.39
N VAL A 173 13.06 8.28 -4.50
CA VAL A 173 13.42 6.89 -4.27
C VAL A 173 12.20 5.98 -4.38
N SER A 174 12.40 4.73 -4.80
CA SER A 174 11.34 3.73 -4.86
C SER A 174 10.14 4.16 -5.73
N VAL A 175 10.41 4.78 -6.88
CA VAL A 175 9.38 5.37 -7.74
C VAL A 175 8.51 4.34 -8.48
N PHE A 176 8.98 3.10 -8.61
CA PHE A 176 8.31 2.05 -9.41
C PHE A 176 6.88 1.73 -8.94
N SER A 177 6.62 1.79 -7.65
CA SER A 177 5.33 1.49 -7.03
C SER A 177 4.35 2.67 -7.03
N THR A 178 4.84 3.88 -7.33
CA THR A 178 4.05 5.13 -7.29
C THR A 178 3.22 5.36 -8.56
N LEU A 179 3.40 4.52 -9.59
CA LEU A 179 2.69 4.62 -10.86
C LEU A 179 1.20 4.31 -10.70
N SER A 180 0.37 4.93 -11.55
CA SER A 180 -1.06 4.59 -11.67
C SER A 180 -1.25 3.13 -12.15
N PRO A 181 -2.48 2.58 -12.10
CA PRO A 181 -2.77 1.24 -12.60
C PRO A 181 -2.18 0.92 -13.98
N ASN A 182 -2.24 1.86 -14.93
CA ASN A 182 -1.63 1.70 -16.26
C ASN A 182 -0.46 2.67 -16.52
N GLY A 183 0.10 3.33 -15.51
CA GLY A 183 1.27 4.19 -15.67
C GLY A 183 2.51 3.41 -16.12
N ARG A 184 3.42 4.10 -16.82
CA ARG A 184 4.70 3.53 -17.30
C ARG A 184 5.83 4.50 -17.06
N LEU A 185 7.03 3.95 -16.83
CA LEU A 185 8.26 4.74 -16.73
C LEU A 185 8.90 4.90 -18.09
N PHE A 186 9.25 6.13 -18.41
CA PHE A 186 10.01 6.50 -19.59
C PHE A 186 11.33 7.15 -19.17
N ALA A 187 12.39 6.88 -19.93
CA ALA A 187 13.61 7.65 -19.91
C ALA A 187 13.72 8.41 -21.22
N CYS A 188 13.91 9.72 -21.14
CA CYS A 188 14.02 10.56 -22.34
C CYS A 188 14.91 11.77 -22.05
N ARG A 189 15.37 12.39 -23.12
CA ARG A 189 16.04 13.69 -23.03
C ARG A 189 15.03 14.80 -22.84
N ARG A 190 15.51 15.95 -22.38
CA ARG A 190 14.65 17.12 -22.13
C ARG A 190 13.95 17.64 -23.39
N ASP A 191 14.60 17.57 -24.55
CA ASP A 191 14.04 17.95 -25.86
C ASP A 191 12.97 16.97 -26.37
N GLN A 192 12.98 15.72 -25.89
CA GLN A 192 12.03 14.67 -26.29
C GLN A 192 10.80 14.60 -25.38
N LEU A 193 10.78 15.34 -24.27
CA LEU A 193 9.73 15.27 -23.25
C LEU A 193 8.34 15.49 -23.85
N ASP A 194 8.19 16.47 -24.72
CA ASP A 194 6.91 16.82 -25.33
C ASP A 194 6.43 15.77 -26.34
N SER A 195 7.36 15.01 -26.93
CA SER A 195 7.06 13.93 -27.89
C SER A 195 6.63 12.62 -27.26
N LEU A 196 6.76 12.45 -25.93
CA LEU A 196 6.31 11.23 -25.25
C LEU A 196 4.80 11.01 -25.41
N THR A 197 4.42 9.79 -25.80
CA THR A 197 3.03 9.35 -25.99
C THR A 197 2.77 8.02 -25.25
N PRO A 198 1.55 7.80 -24.71
CA PRO A 198 1.20 6.55 -24.04
C PRO A 198 1.35 5.33 -24.96
N LEU A 199 1.69 4.18 -24.37
CA LEU A 199 1.75 2.91 -25.09
C LEU A 199 0.33 2.35 -25.31
N PRO A 200 0.10 1.55 -26.36
CA PRO A 200 -1.19 0.88 -26.57
C PRO A 200 -1.64 0.01 -25.38
N GLU A 201 -0.70 -0.61 -24.66
CA GLU A 201 -1.00 -1.42 -23.46
C GLU A 201 -1.46 -0.58 -22.25
N GLN A 202 -1.31 0.75 -22.28
CA GLN A 202 -1.78 1.64 -21.22
C GLN A 202 -3.27 1.99 -21.34
N GLU A 203 -3.86 1.79 -22.52
CA GLU A 203 -5.29 2.09 -22.76
C GLU A 203 -6.23 1.14 -22.00
N GLY A 204 -5.72 -0.03 -21.58
CA GLY A 204 -6.49 -1.04 -20.88
C GLY A 204 -7.32 -1.93 -21.81
N PRO A 205 -8.30 -2.67 -21.28
CA PRO A 205 -9.09 -3.62 -22.07
C PRO A 205 -10.09 -2.93 -23.00
N SER A 206 -10.23 -3.44 -24.23
CA SER A 206 -11.27 -3.02 -25.18
C SER A 206 -12.59 -3.78 -25.04
N THR A 207 -12.58 -4.93 -24.35
CA THR A 207 -13.76 -5.77 -24.10
C THR A 207 -13.89 -6.07 -22.62
N GLY A 208 -15.11 -5.95 -22.08
CA GLY A 208 -15.38 -6.28 -20.67
C GLY A 208 -15.28 -7.78 -20.38
N SER A 209 -15.07 -8.13 -19.11
CA SER A 209 -14.95 -9.52 -18.65
C SER A 209 -16.27 -10.13 -18.18
N LEU A 210 -17.39 -9.49 -18.54
CA LEU A 210 -18.74 -9.79 -18.08
C LEU A 210 -19.13 -11.28 -18.16
N ALA A 211 -18.78 -11.99 -19.24
CA ALA A 211 -19.15 -13.40 -19.40
C ALA A 211 -18.59 -14.29 -18.29
N SER A 212 -17.35 -14.05 -17.87
CA SER A 212 -16.73 -14.76 -16.73
C SER A 212 -17.25 -14.20 -15.40
N PHE A 213 -17.37 -12.88 -15.29
CA PHE A 213 -17.76 -12.22 -14.04
C PHE A 213 -19.21 -12.50 -13.63
N GLU A 214 -20.14 -12.63 -14.59
CA GLU A 214 -21.57 -12.86 -14.34
C GLU A 214 -21.80 -14.17 -13.56
N LEU A 215 -21.09 -15.24 -13.93
CA LEU A 215 -21.21 -16.59 -13.36
C LEU A 215 -20.70 -16.70 -11.92
N ILE A 216 -19.83 -15.79 -11.49
CA ILE A 216 -19.22 -15.84 -10.15
C ILE A 216 -20.17 -15.22 -9.11
N SER A 217 -20.37 -15.85 -7.95
CA SER A 217 -21.24 -15.25 -6.93
C SER A 217 -20.64 -13.94 -6.35
N SER A 218 -21.50 -12.97 -6.01
CA SER A 218 -21.05 -11.71 -5.38
C SER A 218 -20.30 -11.94 -4.06
N LYS A 219 -20.66 -13.00 -3.32
CA LYS A 219 -20.05 -13.37 -2.05
C LYS A 219 -18.63 -13.90 -2.27
N ASP A 220 -18.41 -14.75 -3.28
CA ASP A 220 -17.09 -15.30 -3.59
C ASP A 220 -16.13 -14.21 -4.07
N VAL A 221 -16.59 -13.28 -4.91
CA VAL A 221 -15.79 -12.12 -5.32
C VAL A 221 -15.37 -11.30 -4.10
N ALA A 222 -16.32 -10.95 -3.22
CA ALA A 222 -16.05 -10.17 -2.02
C ALA A 222 -15.12 -10.89 -1.04
N TYR A 223 -15.28 -12.21 -0.88
CA TYR A 223 -14.40 -13.03 -0.05
C TYR A 223 -12.97 -13.05 -0.59
N HIS A 224 -12.77 -13.39 -1.87
CA HIS A 224 -11.45 -13.46 -2.47
C HIS A 224 -10.79 -12.08 -2.57
N MET A 225 -11.58 -11.02 -2.75
CA MET A 225 -11.10 -9.64 -2.69
C MET A 225 -10.61 -9.30 -1.30
N THR A 226 -11.40 -9.60 -0.26
CA THR A 226 -11.02 -9.36 1.13
C THR A 226 -9.81 -10.18 1.55
N ALA A 227 -9.71 -11.45 1.14
CA ALA A 227 -8.54 -12.28 1.40
C ALA A 227 -7.27 -11.70 0.76
N TYR A 228 -7.37 -11.22 -0.49
CA TYR A 228 -6.23 -10.60 -1.17
C TYR A 228 -5.85 -9.24 -0.58
N ASP A 229 -6.84 -8.42 -0.23
CA ASP A 229 -6.60 -7.12 0.40
C ASP A 229 -5.97 -7.30 1.80
N TRP A 230 -6.35 -8.34 2.55
CA TRP A 230 -5.66 -8.69 3.80
C TRP A 230 -4.21 -9.09 3.56
N GLU A 231 -3.91 -9.85 2.52
CA GLU A 231 -2.52 -10.18 2.17
C GLU A 231 -1.70 -8.92 1.90
N LEU A 232 -2.23 -7.96 1.13
CA LEU A 232 -1.57 -6.68 0.86
C LEU A 232 -1.43 -5.84 2.12
N PHE A 233 -2.49 -5.72 2.93
CA PHE A 233 -2.50 -4.90 4.15
C PHE A 233 -1.54 -5.43 5.22
N HIS A 234 -1.36 -6.75 5.34
CA HIS A 234 -0.37 -7.34 6.23
C HIS A 234 1.08 -7.11 5.75
N CYS A 235 1.29 -6.92 4.44
CA CYS A 235 2.62 -6.59 3.92
C CYS A 235 3.06 -5.17 4.31
N VAL A 236 2.11 -4.26 4.54
CA VAL A 236 2.41 -2.87 4.93
C VAL A 236 3.00 -2.82 6.32
N HIS A 237 4.27 -2.40 6.42
CA HIS A 237 4.88 -2.12 7.71
C HIS A 237 4.38 -0.78 8.27
N GLU A 238 4.27 -0.65 9.60
CA GLU A 238 3.79 0.59 10.24
C GLU A 238 4.70 1.79 9.95
N LEU A 239 6.00 1.54 9.80
CA LEU A 239 6.98 2.57 9.46
C LEU A 239 6.81 3.09 8.03
N GLU A 240 6.21 2.32 7.10
CA GLU A 240 5.92 2.81 5.75
C GLU A 240 4.94 3.98 5.77
N LEU A 241 3.99 4.00 6.72
CA LEU A 241 3.11 5.16 6.92
C LEU A 241 3.90 6.41 7.33
N LEU A 242 4.93 6.26 8.16
CA LEU A 242 5.79 7.37 8.58
C LEU A 242 6.64 7.85 7.42
N TYR A 243 7.32 6.94 6.71
CA TYR A 243 8.16 7.30 5.56
C TYR A 243 7.34 7.97 4.46
N HIS A 244 6.12 7.50 4.21
CA HIS A 244 5.20 8.14 3.27
C HIS A 244 4.84 9.56 3.73
N THR A 245 4.49 9.74 5.00
CA THR A 245 4.02 11.02 5.56
C THR A 245 5.14 12.07 5.66
N PHE A 246 6.34 11.68 6.04
CA PHE A 246 7.49 12.57 6.23
C PHE A 246 8.39 12.70 4.98
N GLY A 247 8.08 11.96 3.91
CA GLY A 247 8.86 11.93 2.68
C GLY A 247 9.89 10.82 2.66
N ARG A 248 9.66 9.81 1.82
CA ARG A 248 10.52 8.61 1.66
C ARG A 248 11.95 8.93 1.26
N GLN A 249 12.14 10.01 0.50
CA GLN A 249 13.43 10.52 0.07
C GLN A 249 14.28 11.05 1.25
N ASN A 250 13.64 11.53 2.31
CA ASN A 250 14.33 12.06 3.49
C ASN A 250 14.93 10.93 4.36
N VAL A 251 14.37 9.73 4.27
CA VAL A 251 14.78 8.55 5.05
C VAL A 251 15.46 7.47 4.20
N LYS A 252 15.47 7.62 2.87
CA LYS A 252 15.99 6.63 1.90
C LYS A 252 15.42 5.22 2.13
N LYS A 253 14.12 5.14 2.45
CA LYS A 253 13.38 3.89 2.64
C LYS A 253 12.26 3.77 1.62
N THR A 254 11.90 2.53 1.29
CA THR A 254 10.74 2.25 0.43
C THR A 254 9.43 2.27 1.21
N THR A 255 8.34 2.60 0.53
CA THR A 255 6.96 2.35 1.02
C THR A 255 6.16 1.53 0.01
N VAL A 256 6.85 0.65 -0.71
CA VAL A 256 6.30 -0.16 -1.79
C VAL A 256 5.05 -0.95 -1.39
N ASN A 257 4.98 -1.52 -0.19
CA ASN A 257 3.81 -2.30 0.21
C ASN A 257 2.61 -1.38 0.44
N LEU A 258 2.84 -0.22 1.07
CA LEU A 258 1.81 0.80 1.21
C LEU A 258 1.33 1.31 -0.15
N ASP A 259 2.25 1.65 -1.05
CA ASP A 259 1.94 2.15 -2.39
C ASP A 259 1.07 1.17 -3.17
N LEU A 260 1.41 -0.14 -3.13
CA LEU A 260 0.63 -1.18 -3.80
C LEU A 260 -0.76 -1.34 -3.19
N PHE A 261 -0.88 -1.21 -1.86
CA PHE A 261 -2.17 -1.30 -1.20
C PHE A 261 -3.05 -0.08 -1.48
N LEU A 262 -2.47 1.11 -1.59
CA LEU A 262 -3.17 2.31 -2.04
C LEU A 262 -3.56 2.21 -3.52
N ARG A 263 -2.67 1.70 -4.38
CA ARG A 263 -2.97 1.44 -5.80
C ARG A 263 -4.11 0.43 -5.96
N ARG A 264 -4.20 -0.59 -5.10
CA ARG A 264 -5.29 -1.57 -5.10
C ARG A 264 -6.67 -0.91 -4.92
N PHE A 265 -6.76 0.16 -4.13
CA PHE A 265 -8.01 0.93 -4.01
C PHE A 265 -8.45 1.48 -5.36
N ASN A 266 -7.54 2.15 -6.08
CA ASN A 266 -7.80 2.70 -7.40
C ASN A 266 -8.09 1.60 -8.45
N GLU A 267 -7.38 0.47 -8.37
CA GLU A 267 -7.62 -0.69 -9.25
C GLU A 267 -9.05 -1.21 -9.10
N ILE A 268 -9.55 -1.41 -7.87
CA ILE A 268 -10.94 -1.84 -7.62
C ILE A 268 -11.93 -0.78 -8.11
N GLN A 269 -11.66 0.51 -7.86
CA GLN A 269 -12.53 1.60 -8.31
C GLN A 269 -12.66 1.63 -9.84
N PHE A 270 -11.52 1.63 -10.56
CA PHE A 270 -11.51 1.63 -12.02
C PHE A 270 -12.02 0.34 -12.64
N TRP A 271 -11.90 -0.80 -11.95
CA TRP A 271 -12.52 -2.05 -12.36
C TRP A 271 -14.05 -1.93 -12.45
N VAL A 272 -14.69 -1.36 -11.43
CA VAL A 272 -16.15 -1.11 -11.47
C VAL A 272 -16.53 -0.24 -12.65
N ILE A 273 -15.82 0.86 -12.86
CA ILE A 273 -16.11 1.82 -13.93
C ILE A 273 -15.91 1.17 -15.31
N SER A 274 -14.82 0.44 -15.49
CA SER A 274 -14.47 -0.24 -16.74
C SER A 274 -15.53 -1.27 -17.13
N GLU A 275 -15.93 -2.16 -16.21
CA GLU A 275 -16.93 -3.19 -16.49
C GLU A 275 -18.29 -2.60 -16.85
N VAL A 276 -18.70 -1.50 -16.19
CA VAL A 276 -19.95 -0.81 -16.52
C VAL A 276 -19.88 -0.14 -17.89
N CYS A 277 -18.79 0.59 -18.17
CA CYS A 277 -18.64 1.36 -19.42
C CYS A 277 -18.40 0.46 -20.65
N LEU A 278 -17.85 -0.74 -20.48
CA LEU A 278 -17.65 -1.72 -21.55
C LEU A 278 -18.91 -2.59 -21.79
N CYS A 279 -19.97 -2.43 -21.00
CA CYS A 279 -21.19 -3.23 -21.13
C CYS A 279 -22.25 -2.51 -21.99
N SER A 280 -22.29 -2.83 -23.29
CA SER A 280 -23.21 -2.20 -24.24
C SER A 280 -24.70 -2.48 -23.98
N GLN A 281 -25.02 -3.65 -23.44
CA GLN A 281 -26.41 -4.10 -23.24
C GLN A 281 -27.00 -3.54 -21.94
N LEU A 282 -28.04 -2.68 -22.06
CA LEU A 282 -28.70 -2.03 -20.91
C LEU A 282 -29.16 -3.01 -19.82
N SER A 283 -29.80 -4.12 -20.20
CA SER A 283 -30.27 -5.13 -19.24
C SER A 283 -29.12 -5.73 -18.42
N LYS A 284 -27.99 -6.04 -19.07
CA LYS A 284 -26.79 -6.55 -18.41
C LYS A 284 -26.09 -5.50 -17.56
N ARG A 285 -26.06 -4.22 -17.99
CA ARG A 285 -25.57 -3.12 -17.14
C ARG A 285 -26.34 -2.99 -15.82
N VAL A 286 -27.66 -3.10 -15.87
CA VAL A 286 -28.50 -3.07 -14.65
C VAL A 286 -28.13 -4.24 -13.73
N GLN A 287 -27.85 -5.42 -14.28
CA GLN A 287 -27.38 -6.57 -13.51
C GLN A 287 -25.98 -6.33 -12.91
N LEU A 288 -25.08 -5.67 -13.63
CA LEU A 288 -23.76 -5.26 -13.13
C LEU A 288 -23.88 -4.30 -11.93
N LEU A 289 -24.70 -3.24 -12.03
CA LEU A 289 -24.93 -2.32 -10.89
C LEU A 289 -25.43 -3.09 -9.66
N LYS A 290 -26.43 -3.95 -9.84
CA LYS A 290 -26.95 -4.81 -8.78
C LYS A 290 -25.87 -5.72 -8.19
N LYS A 291 -24.99 -6.27 -9.02
CA LYS A 291 -23.90 -7.16 -8.61
C LYS A 291 -22.82 -6.42 -7.81
N PHE A 292 -22.40 -5.23 -8.25
CA PHE A 292 -21.43 -4.40 -7.51
C PHE A 292 -21.98 -3.94 -6.16
N ILE A 293 -23.24 -3.52 -6.08
CA ILE A 293 -23.88 -3.17 -4.80
C ILE A 293 -23.87 -4.38 -3.83
N LYS A 294 -24.13 -5.59 -4.33
CA LYS A 294 -24.02 -6.82 -3.51
C LYS A 294 -22.58 -7.12 -3.07
N ILE A 295 -21.60 -6.94 -3.96
CA ILE A 295 -20.18 -7.12 -3.63
C ILE A 295 -19.78 -6.13 -2.53
N ALA A 296 -20.15 -4.86 -2.66
CA ALA A 296 -19.90 -3.85 -1.63
C ALA A 296 -20.54 -4.25 -0.29
N ALA A 297 -21.80 -4.70 -0.30
CA ALA A 297 -22.49 -5.16 0.91
C ALA A 297 -21.70 -6.29 1.62
N HIS A 298 -21.22 -7.29 0.87
CA HIS A 298 -20.41 -8.37 1.43
C HIS A 298 -19.02 -7.91 1.88
N CYS A 299 -18.34 -7.00 1.16
CA CYS A 299 -17.09 -6.41 1.63
C CYS A 299 -17.27 -5.70 2.98
N LYS A 300 -18.38 -4.95 3.15
CA LYS A 300 -18.74 -4.32 4.42
C LYS A 300 -19.05 -5.34 5.52
N GLU A 301 -19.74 -6.43 5.19
CA GLU A 301 -19.99 -7.57 6.10
C GLU A 301 -18.68 -8.20 6.59
N TYR A 302 -17.69 -8.36 5.71
CA TYR A 302 -16.34 -8.83 6.05
C TYR A 302 -15.46 -7.78 6.73
N ARG A 303 -16.01 -6.59 7.05
CA ARG A 303 -15.26 -5.44 7.61
C ARG A 303 -14.10 -4.99 6.72
N ASN A 304 -14.15 -5.29 5.42
CA ASN A 304 -13.27 -4.71 4.41
C ASN A 304 -13.85 -3.38 3.91
N LEU A 305 -13.64 -2.33 4.68
CA LEU A 305 -14.16 -1.00 4.36
C LEU A 305 -13.39 -0.38 3.18
N ASN A 306 -12.12 -0.73 2.98
CA ASN A 306 -11.33 -0.25 1.85
C ASN A 306 -11.96 -0.64 0.49
N ALA A 307 -12.21 -1.92 0.27
CA ALA A 307 -12.85 -2.39 -0.96
C ALA A 307 -14.31 -1.96 -1.08
N PHE A 308 -15.04 -1.91 0.03
CA PHE A 308 -16.39 -1.36 0.06
C PHE A 308 -16.40 0.06 -0.52
N PHE A 309 -15.57 0.97 0.00
CA PHE A 309 -15.52 2.34 -0.51
C PHE A 309 -15.00 2.41 -1.94
N ALA A 310 -14.01 1.61 -2.33
CA ALA A 310 -13.53 1.57 -3.71
C ALA A 310 -14.67 1.24 -4.70
N VAL A 311 -15.51 0.25 -4.36
CA VAL A 311 -16.66 -0.13 -5.21
C VAL A 311 -17.70 0.98 -5.27
N ILE A 312 -18.07 1.58 -4.12
CA ILE A 312 -19.08 2.65 -4.10
C ILE A 312 -18.56 3.90 -4.84
N MET A 313 -17.31 4.29 -4.65
CA MET A 313 -16.69 5.41 -5.38
C MET A 313 -16.59 5.13 -6.89
N GLY A 314 -16.45 3.86 -7.29
CA GLY A 314 -16.55 3.47 -8.70
C GLY A 314 -17.95 3.68 -9.27
N LEU A 315 -18.99 3.33 -8.50
CA LEU A 315 -20.40 3.55 -8.87
C LEU A 315 -20.79 5.04 -8.89
N SER A 316 -20.24 5.85 -7.97
CA SER A 316 -20.45 7.30 -7.93
C SER A 316 -19.66 8.07 -9.00
N ASN A 317 -18.72 7.42 -9.70
CA ASN A 317 -17.91 8.07 -10.74
C ASN A 317 -18.81 8.71 -11.82
N PRO A 318 -18.50 9.92 -12.32
CA PRO A 318 -19.31 10.60 -13.32
C PRO A 318 -19.63 9.79 -14.59
N ALA A 319 -18.76 8.87 -15.01
CA ALA A 319 -19.02 7.98 -16.15
C ALA A 319 -20.09 6.92 -15.84
N VAL A 320 -20.31 6.57 -14.57
CA VAL A 320 -21.31 5.58 -14.14
C VAL A 320 -22.58 6.27 -13.65
N SER A 321 -22.46 7.26 -12.76
CA SER A 321 -23.61 7.95 -12.13
C SER A 321 -24.50 8.68 -13.14
N ARG A 322 -23.95 9.07 -14.30
CA ARG A 322 -24.72 9.71 -15.37
C ARG A 322 -25.65 8.78 -16.15
N LEU A 323 -25.51 7.45 -16.06
CA LEU A 323 -26.24 6.47 -16.88
C LEU A 323 -27.70 6.35 -16.40
N SER A 324 -28.49 7.41 -16.60
CA SER A 324 -29.82 7.55 -16.01
C SER A 324 -30.77 6.41 -16.40
N GLN A 325 -30.72 5.92 -17.63
CA GLN A 325 -31.59 4.82 -18.07
C GLN A 325 -31.23 3.51 -17.34
N THR A 326 -29.93 3.29 -17.09
CA THR A 326 -29.44 2.15 -16.31
C THR A 326 -29.87 2.28 -14.84
N TRP A 327 -29.67 3.44 -14.21
CA TRP A 327 -30.06 3.66 -12.82
C TRP A 327 -31.58 3.62 -12.62
N GLU A 328 -32.38 4.16 -13.54
CA GLU A 328 -33.84 4.13 -13.49
C GLU A 328 -34.38 2.69 -13.42
N LYS A 329 -33.82 1.78 -14.22
CA LYS A 329 -34.21 0.35 -14.27
C LYS A 329 -33.68 -0.49 -13.11
N LEU A 330 -32.81 0.06 -12.25
CA LEU A 330 -32.34 -0.65 -11.06
C LEU A 330 -33.51 -0.84 -10.06
N PRO A 331 -33.75 -2.05 -9.53
CA PRO A 331 -34.82 -2.26 -8.56
C PRO A 331 -34.67 -1.38 -7.31
N SER A 332 -35.78 -0.85 -6.80
CA SER A 332 -35.83 0.10 -5.68
C SER A 332 -35.06 -0.36 -4.44
N LYS A 333 -35.10 -1.66 -4.13
CA LYS A 333 -34.31 -2.27 -3.05
C LYS A 333 -32.80 -1.95 -3.16
N PHE A 334 -32.24 -2.04 -4.36
CA PHE A 334 -30.80 -1.80 -4.57
C PHE A 334 -30.48 -0.30 -4.64
N LYS A 335 -31.40 0.54 -5.13
CA LYS A 335 -31.28 2.01 -5.01
C LYS A 335 -31.18 2.43 -3.55
N LYS A 336 -32.02 1.86 -2.68
CA LYS A 336 -31.98 2.12 -1.24
C LYS A 336 -30.65 1.71 -0.61
N PHE A 337 -30.18 0.49 -0.87
CA PHE A 337 -28.86 0.04 -0.38
C PHE A 337 -27.73 0.95 -0.86
N TYR A 338 -27.73 1.33 -2.14
CA TYR A 338 -26.72 2.24 -2.68
C TYR A 338 -26.74 3.60 -2.00
N SER A 339 -27.91 4.21 -1.79
CA SER A 339 -28.03 5.48 -1.06
C SER A 339 -27.55 5.38 0.39
N GLU A 340 -27.87 4.29 1.09
CA GLU A 340 -27.33 4.03 2.44
C GLU A 340 -25.80 3.91 2.44
N PHE A 341 -25.22 3.34 1.38
CA PHE A 341 -23.77 3.21 1.23
C PHE A 341 -23.11 4.55 0.88
N GLU A 342 -23.70 5.36 0.01
CA GLU A 342 -23.20 6.71 -0.29
C GLU A 342 -23.21 7.62 0.94
N ASN A 343 -24.23 7.52 1.80
CA ASN A 343 -24.27 8.29 3.06
C ASN A 343 -23.10 7.98 3.99
N LEU A 344 -22.47 6.81 3.88
CA LEU A 344 -21.27 6.48 4.66
C LEU A 344 -20.01 7.22 4.15
N MET A 345 -20.02 7.71 2.90
CA MET A 345 -18.95 8.49 2.29
C MET A 345 -19.00 9.98 2.63
N ASP A 346 -20.08 10.44 3.27
CA ASP A 346 -20.30 11.86 3.55
C ASP A 346 -19.07 12.50 4.25
N PRO A 347 -18.41 13.48 3.62
CA PRO A 347 -17.24 14.14 4.19
C PRO A 347 -17.58 15.06 5.37
N SER A 348 -18.86 15.36 5.59
CA SER A 348 -19.34 16.27 6.63
C SER A 348 -18.80 15.91 8.02
N ARG A 349 -18.43 16.95 8.78
CA ARG A 349 -17.87 16.83 10.14
C ARG A 349 -16.69 15.84 10.19
N ASN A 350 -15.80 15.92 9.20
CA ASN A 350 -14.62 15.07 9.03
C ASN A 350 -14.97 13.56 8.94
N HIS A 351 -15.81 13.21 7.96
CA HIS A 351 -16.25 11.83 7.72
C HIS A 351 -16.87 11.16 8.96
N ARG A 352 -17.75 11.88 9.67
CA ARG A 352 -18.32 11.43 10.95
C ARG A 352 -19.05 10.09 10.82
N ALA A 353 -19.81 9.87 9.75
CA ALA A 353 -20.56 8.62 9.54
C ALA A 353 -19.62 7.41 9.51
N TYR A 354 -18.56 7.47 8.70
CA TYR A 354 -17.49 6.46 8.65
C TYR A 354 -16.85 6.26 10.02
N ARG A 355 -16.41 7.34 10.69
CA ARG A 355 -15.70 7.23 11.98
C ARG A 355 -16.56 6.58 13.06
N LEU A 356 -17.85 6.92 13.13
CA LEU A 356 -18.80 6.29 14.06
C LEU A 356 -19.05 4.82 13.73
N THR A 357 -19.00 4.43 12.45
CA THR A 357 -19.09 3.02 12.06
C THR A 357 -17.85 2.25 12.50
N VAL A 358 -16.65 2.75 12.19
CA VAL A 358 -15.40 2.08 12.57
C VAL A 358 -15.25 1.96 14.08
N ALA A 359 -15.62 2.99 14.84
CA ALA A 359 -15.54 2.97 16.30
C ALA A 359 -16.42 1.91 16.98
N LYS A 360 -17.39 1.34 16.26
CA LYS A 360 -18.27 0.26 16.75
C LYS A 360 -17.85 -1.12 16.27
N LEU A 361 -16.86 -1.22 15.38
CA LEU A 361 -16.37 -2.48 14.85
C LEU A 361 -15.20 -2.96 15.70
N GLU A 362 -15.19 -4.26 15.99
CA GLU A 362 -14.00 -4.93 16.52
C GLU A 362 -13.11 -5.42 15.37
N PRO A 363 -11.79 -5.59 15.58
CA PRO A 363 -10.90 -6.27 14.65
C PRO A 363 -11.38 -7.71 14.33
N PRO A 364 -10.99 -8.31 13.19
CA PRO A 364 -10.21 -7.75 12.07
C PRO A 364 -10.99 -6.75 11.21
N ILE A 365 -10.36 -5.61 10.86
CA ILE A 365 -10.92 -4.56 9.99
C ILE A 365 -9.87 -4.14 8.95
N ILE A 366 -10.28 -3.93 7.70
CA ILE A 366 -9.48 -3.17 6.73
C ILE A 366 -10.08 -1.76 6.63
N PRO A 367 -9.39 -0.72 7.16
CA PRO A 367 -9.94 0.64 7.21
C PRO A 367 -9.95 1.29 5.83
N PHE A 368 -10.68 2.40 5.69
CA PHE A 368 -10.62 3.26 4.50
C PHE A 368 -9.25 3.96 4.44
N MET A 369 -8.28 3.34 3.77
CA MET A 369 -6.88 3.78 3.79
C MET A 369 -6.65 5.20 3.26
N PRO A 370 -7.30 5.65 2.16
CA PRO A 370 -7.16 7.04 1.71
C PRO A 370 -7.46 8.08 2.80
N LEU A 371 -8.47 7.85 3.65
CA LEU A 371 -8.77 8.75 4.75
C LEU A 371 -7.74 8.69 5.87
N LEU A 372 -7.17 7.51 6.14
CA LEU A 372 -6.08 7.35 7.10
C LEU A 372 -4.83 8.11 6.65
N ILE A 373 -4.46 8.02 5.37
CA ILE A 373 -3.33 8.77 4.78
C ILE A 373 -3.61 10.28 4.78
N LYS A 374 -4.85 10.68 4.48
CA LYS A 374 -5.29 12.08 4.61
C LYS A 374 -5.07 12.58 6.05
N ASP A 375 -5.52 11.85 7.06
CA ASP A 375 -5.37 12.25 8.47
C ASP A 375 -3.88 12.44 8.85
N MET A 376 -2.99 11.55 8.39
CA MET A 376 -1.55 11.68 8.64
C MET A 376 -0.93 12.88 7.92
N THR A 377 -1.31 13.11 6.66
CA THR A 377 -0.84 14.23 5.83
C THR A 377 -1.25 15.57 6.46
N PHE A 378 -2.53 15.73 6.79
CA PHE A 378 -3.04 16.94 7.46
C PHE A 378 -2.39 17.17 8.83
N THR A 379 -2.15 16.11 9.60
CA THR A 379 -1.43 16.22 10.88
C THR A 379 0.02 16.68 10.66
N HIS A 380 0.68 16.17 9.62
CA HIS A 380 2.05 16.53 9.30
C HIS A 380 2.19 17.98 8.83
N GLU A 381 1.32 18.42 7.93
CA GLU A 381 1.32 19.76 7.34
C GLU A 381 0.81 20.82 8.33
N GLY A 382 -0.20 20.48 9.13
CA GLY A 382 -0.81 21.40 10.08
C GLY A 382 -0.01 21.64 11.36
N ASN A 383 1.00 20.81 11.65
CA ASN A 383 1.78 20.90 12.89
C ASN A 383 3.29 20.95 12.58
N ARG A 384 4.01 21.91 13.14
CA ARG A 384 5.48 21.98 12.98
C ARG A 384 6.16 20.81 13.69
N THR A 385 7.18 20.24 13.05
CA THR A 385 8.01 19.17 13.64
C THR A 385 8.89 19.70 14.78
N PHE A 386 9.33 20.95 14.68
CA PHE A 386 10.13 21.63 15.69
C PHE A 386 9.44 22.92 16.14
N ILE A 387 9.47 23.20 17.44
CA ILE A 387 9.02 24.44 18.08
C ILE A 387 10.17 24.90 18.95
N ASP A 388 10.67 26.13 18.74
CA ASP A 388 11.83 26.68 19.44
C ASP A 388 13.05 25.73 19.46
N SER A 389 13.33 25.12 18.30
CA SER A 389 14.38 24.12 18.08
C SER A 389 14.23 22.82 18.88
N LEU A 390 13.12 22.64 19.62
CA LEU A 390 12.78 21.40 20.31
C LEU A 390 11.82 20.55 19.48
N VAL A 391 11.92 19.23 19.59
CA VAL A 391 11.02 18.30 18.91
C VAL A 391 9.60 18.44 19.47
N ASN A 392 8.63 18.68 18.59
CA ASN A 392 7.22 18.73 18.96
C ASN A 392 6.68 17.31 19.20
N PHE A 393 6.73 16.84 20.45
CA PHE A 393 6.27 15.51 20.82
C PHE A 393 4.74 15.36 20.79
N GLU A 394 3.98 16.45 20.80
CA GLU A 394 2.53 16.42 20.61
C GLU A 394 2.20 15.98 19.18
N LYS A 395 2.84 16.57 18.17
CA LYS A 395 2.76 16.11 16.78
C LYS A 395 3.12 14.63 16.66
N MET A 396 4.21 14.19 17.30
CA MET A 396 4.63 12.78 17.26
C MET A 396 3.56 11.85 17.82
N ARG A 397 2.90 12.23 18.93
CA ARG A 397 1.79 11.45 19.51
C ARG A 397 0.57 11.41 18.59
N MET A 398 0.21 12.52 17.95
CA MET A 398 -0.89 12.55 16.99
C MET A 398 -0.67 11.57 15.83
N ILE A 399 0.52 11.61 15.21
CA ILE A 399 0.90 10.67 14.15
C ILE A 399 0.90 9.22 14.65
N ALA A 400 1.47 8.97 15.83
CA ALA A 400 1.51 7.63 16.42
C ALA A 400 0.12 7.06 16.72
N ASN A 401 -0.87 7.89 17.02
CA ASN A 401 -2.24 7.43 17.24
C ASN A 401 -2.85 6.83 15.97
N THR A 402 -2.59 7.42 14.81
CA THR A 402 -3.03 6.85 13.52
C THR A 402 -2.36 5.51 13.22
N VAL A 403 -1.07 5.38 13.52
CA VAL A 403 -0.33 4.10 13.42
C VAL A 403 -0.92 3.05 14.37
N LYS A 404 -1.24 3.42 15.60
CA LYS A 404 -1.91 2.52 16.57
C LYS A 404 -3.28 2.08 16.09
N THR A 405 -4.05 2.94 15.43
CA THR A 405 -5.33 2.56 14.81
C THR A 405 -5.13 1.48 13.76
N MET A 406 -4.14 1.64 12.85
CA MET A 406 -3.81 0.60 11.87
C MET A 406 -3.45 -0.73 12.56
N ARG A 407 -2.63 -0.68 13.61
CA ARG A 407 -2.25 -1.86 14.39
C ARG A 407 -3.44 -2.54 15.04
N HIS A 408 -4.36 -1.78 15.62
CA HIS A 408 -5.60 -2.30 16.20
C HIS A 408 -6.45 -3.00 15.15
N CYS A 409 -6.67 -2.37 13.99
CA CYS A 409 -7.46 -2.93 12.88
C CYS A 409 -7.00 -4.34 12.45
N ARG A 410 -5.70 -4.62 12.50
CA ARG A 410 -5.09 -5.92 12.13
C ARG A 410 -4.66 -6.80 13.31
N SER A 411 -5.13 -6.49 14.53
CA SER A 411 -4.73 -7.23 15.75
C SER A 411 -5.31 -8.64 15.87
N GLN A 412 -6.32 -8.97 15.05
CA GLN A 412 -6.94 -10.28 14.97
C GLN A 412 -6.80 -10.82 13.54
N PRO A 413 -6.67 -12.14 13.36
CA PRO A 413 -6.60 -12.73 12.03
C PRO A 413 -7.95 -12.67 11.32
N PHE A 414 -7.93 -12.49 9.99
CA PHE A 414 -9.12 -12.70 9.18
C PHE A 414 -9.40 -14.20 9.03
N SER A 415 -10.39 -14.68 9.77
CA SER A 415 -10.90 -16.06 9.67
C SER A 415 -12.44 -16.03 9.56
N PRO A 416 -12.99 -15.78 8.38
CA PRO A 416 -14.42 -16.01 8.16
C PRO A 416 -14.69 -17.53 8.24
N ASP A 417 -15.61 -17.96 9.09
CA ASP A 417 -15.96 -19.36 9.31
C ASP A 417 -16.07 -20.16 8.00
N SER A 418 -15.23 -21.18 7.88
CA SER A 418 -15.22 -22.16 6.79
C SER A 418 -16.02 -23.39 7.20
N PRO A 419 -17.22 -23.58 6.63
CA PRO A 419 -17.63 -24.94 6.26
C PRO A 419 -18.00 -25.09 4.77
N LEU A 420 -17.85 -24.04 3.93
CA LEU A 420 -18.20 -24.06 2.50
C LEU A 420 -17.09 -23.55 1.56
N ALA A 421 -15.89 -23.24 2.07
CA ALA A 421 -14.68 -23.11 1.23
C ALA A 421 -14.21 -24.46 0.65
N SER A 422 -15.01 -25.52 0.84
CA SER A 422 -14.98 -26.79 0.13
C SER A 422 -15.10 -26.52 -1.38
N LYS A 423 -14.00 -26.71 -2.13
CA LYS A 423 -13.88 -26.61 -3.59
C LYS A 423 -13.93 -25.17 -4.15
N THR A 424 -13.03 -24.30 -3.73
CA THR A 424 -12.91 -22.94 -4.28
C THR A 424 -12.51 -22.96 -5.77
N HIS A 425 -13.29 -22.28 -6.61
CA HIS A 425 -13.02 -22.02 -8.03
C HIS A 425 -11.69 -21.23 -8.19
N PRO A 426 -10.58 -21.85 -8.62
CA PRO A 426 -9.29 -21.16 -8.78
C PRO A 426 -9.38 -19.96 -9.73
N GLU A 427 -10.35 -20.02 -10.64
CA GLU A 427 -10.71 -18.97 -11.59
C GLU A 427 -11.11 -17.66 -10.91
N VAL A 428 -11.90 -17.71 -9.83
CA VAL A 428 -12.35 -16.49 -9.11
C VAL A 428 -11.19 -15.81 -8.42
N ARG A 429 -10.35 -16.61 -7.75
CA ARG A 429 -9.13 -16.11 -7.11
C ARG A 429 -8.19 -15.48 -8.13
N THR A 430 -8.06 -16.09 -9.30
CA THR A 430 -7.24 -15.58 -10.40
C THR A 430 -7.79 -14.25 -10.90
N TYR A 431 -9.10 -14.20 -11.22
CA TYR A 431 -9.78 -13.01 -11.68
C TYR A 431 -9.59 -11.82 -10.73
N VAL A 432 -9.89 -11.99 -9.44
CA VAL A 432 -9.81 -10.91 -8.44
C VAL A 432 -8.40 -10.35 -8.25
N ARG A 433 -7.37 -11.17 -8.46
CA ARG A 433 -5.95 -10.80 -8.36
C ARG A 433 -5.36 -10.25 -9.66
N GLN A 434 -6.12 -10.29 -10.75
CA GLN A 434 -5.66 -9.95 -12.10
C GLN A 434 -6.68 -9.05 -12.79
N LEU A 435 -7.07 -7.96 -12.11
CA LEU A 435 -7.97 -6.99 -12.69
C LEU A 435 -7.23 -6.23 -13.80
N ASN A 436 -7.81 -6.22 -14.99
CA ASN A 436 -7.41 -5.33 -16.07
C ASN A 436 -8.42 -4.20 -16.14
N VAL A 437 -7.95 -2.96 -16.09
CA VAL A 437 -8.80 -1.78 -15.94
C VAL A 437 -8.42 -0.71 -16.94
N ILE A 438 -9.39 0.12 -17.29
CA ILE A 438 -9.17 1.42 -17.93
C ILE A 438 -9.06 2.44 -16.79
N ASP A 439 -7.92 3.12 -16.65
CA ASP A 439 -7.73 4.21 -15.68
C ASP A 439 -7.73 5.60 -16.35
N ASN A 440 -7.87 5.66 -17.68
CA ASN A 440 -8.06 6.91 -18.42
C ASN A 440 -9.52 7.39 -18.31
N GLN A 441 -9.74 8.40 -17.47
CA GLN A 441 -11.08 8.96 -17.23
C GLN A 441 -11.72 9.54 -18.50
N ARG A 442 -10.95 10.07 -19.46
CA ARG A 442 -11.51 10.61 -20.71
C ARG A 442 -12.11 9.49 -21.55
N THR A 443 -11.39 8.37 -21.70
CA THR A 443 -11.87 7.17 -22.38
C THR A 443 -13.14 6.63 -21.74
N LEU A 444 -13.18 6.51 -20.41
CA LEU A 444 -14.37 6.04 -19.68
C LEU A 444 -15.58 6.97 -19.87
N THR A 445 -15.35 8.29 -19.85
CA THR A 445 -16.40 9.28 -20.11
C THR A 445 -16.92 9.16 -21.55
N GLN A 446 -16.05 8.99 -22.54
CA GLN A 446 -16.47 8.79 -23.93
C GLN A 446 -17.33 7.53 -24.08
N LEU A 447 -16.86 6.38 -23.58
CA LEU A 447 -17.61 5.12 -23.59
C LEU A 447 -19.00 5.29 -22.94
N SER A 448 -19.06 5.96 -21.80
CA SER A 448 -20.33 6.26 -21.12
C SER A 448 -21.29 7.10 -21.98
N HIS A 449 -20.77 8.09 -22.71
CA HIS A 449 -21.57 8.90 -23.63
C HIS A 449 -22.08 8.13 -24.85
N GLU A 450 -21.29 7.16 -25.34
CA GLU A 450 -21.70 6.25 -26.41
C GLU A 450 -22.81 5.29 -25.94
N LEU A 451 -22.78 4.86 -24.67
CA LEU A 451 -23.82 4.01 -24.07
C LEU A 451 -25.16 4.73 -23.90
N GLU A 452 -25.14 5.97 -23.39
CA GLU A 452 -26.34 6.77 -23.13
C GLU A 452 -26.11 8.25 -23.49
N PRO A 453 -26.35 8.66 -24.76
CA PRO A 453 -26.18 10.05 -25.19
C PRO A 453 -27.00 11.02 -24.34
N ARG A 454 -26.50 12.25 -24.14
CA ARG A 454 -27.30 13.30 -23.49
C ARG A 454 -28.49 13.62 -24.40
N ARG A 455 -29.70 13.65 -23.83
CA ARG A 455 -30.88 14.15 -24.54
C ARG A 455 -30.61 15.62 -24.89
N SER A 456 -30.64 15.94 -26.18
CA SER A 456 -30.54 17.30 -26.73
C SER A 456 -31.67 18.19 -26.25
#